data_AF-A0A0G4GQT7-F1
#
_entry.id   AF-A0A0G4GQT7-F1
#
_cell.length_a   1.000
_cell.length_b   1.000
_cell.length_c   1.000
_cell.angle_alpha   90.00
_cell.angle_beta   90.00
_cell.angle_gamma   90.00
#
_symmetry.space_group_name_H-M   'P 1'
#
loop_
_entity.id
_entity.type
_entity.pdbx_description
1 polymer ?
#
loop_
_entity_poly.entity_id
_entity_poly.type
_entity_poly.pdbx_seq_one_letter_code
_entity_poly.pdbx_strand_id
1 'polypeptide(L)'
;MMMFASTQVLAFLVLAFLVRNVVTAVLALIFLAVSAAFTSSMAEALCVELSAHASAKLTAESIMSLFVTSKAFGNLLTAYSSGQLIEYTSKQNVFLITSAFPVLIVVAALMMREVTTLPAQMQRQTAWQQLRHVWDFMRQPLLLPTIIYVVAYMGGPDYDDALFFFFTNRLGFSPTFLGSMRLTYGVAALIGVGIYQLVTKVPLKTVSRHTPRADLQHEKTPPCDKQILTWSILVSLPIYMLPILLVLGLNSRIGISNEAFLLSGGSLLEATAELQILPLIVYSCKVCPKGIEGTVFAILMSVRNAGALLSKAMSSFFTYQLGITATDFTSE
;
A
#
# COMPACT_ATOMS: atom_id res chain seq x y z
N MET A 1 -2.79 16.12 12.17
CA MET A 1 -2.19 16.14 10.81
C MET A 1 -1.05 17.13 10.73
N MET A 2 -1.29 18.40 11.08
CA MET A 2 -0.27 19.47 11.05
C MET A 2 1.04 19.13 11.77
N MET A 3 0.98 18.63 13.00
CA MET A 3 2.17 18.27 13.79
C MET A 3 3.05 17.21 13.10
N PHE A 4 2.45 16.14 12.57
CA PHE A 4 3.20 15.09 11.90
C PHE A 4 3.76 15.55 10.55
N ALA A 5 3.00 16.34 9.79
CA ALA A 5 3.47 16.92 8.55
C ALA A 5 4.64 17.91 8.78
N SER A 6 4.60 18.74 9.85
CA SER A 6 5.73 19.60 10.20
C SER A 6 6.97 18.81 10.61
N THR A 7 6.81 17.69 11.31
CA THR A 7 7.92 16.79 11.65
C THR A 7 8.52 16.15 10.39
N GLN A 8 7.71 15.82 9.38
CA GLN A 8 8.23 15.36 8.08
C GLN A 8 9.08 16.42 7.39
N VAL A 9 8.61 17.68 7.36
CA VAL A 9 9.40 18.79 6.78
C VAL A 9 10.76 18.88 7.47
N LEU A 10 10.76 18.87 8.80
CA LEU A 10 11.98 18.94 9.59
C LEU A 10 12.91 17.75 9.31
N ALA A 11 12.37 16.53 9.24
CA ALA A 11 13.15 15.33 8.93
C ALA A 11 13.80 15.39 7.54
N PHE A 12 13.08 15.87 6.52
CA PHE A 12 13.66 16.09 5.18
C PHE A 12 14.73 17.18 5.16
N LEU A 13 14.55 18.28 5.89
CA LEU A 13 15.55 19.34 6.01
C LEU A 13 16.81 18.85 6.75
N VAL A 14 16.64 18.01 7.79
CA VAL A 14 17.76 17.35 8.48
C VAL A 14 18.53 16.45 7.50
N LEU A 15 17.83 15.65 6.68
CA LEU A 15 18.44 14.81 5.64
C LEU A 15 19.15 15.64 4.56
N ALA A 16 18.66 16.83 4.25
CA ALA A 16 19.27 17.71 3.25
C ALA A 16 20.55 18.40 3.76
N PHE A 17 20.58 18.88 5.01
CA PHE A 17 21.66 19.76 5.50
C PHE A 17 22.52 19.20 6.64
N LEU A 18 21.94 18.42 7.56
CA LEU A 18 22.59 18.07 8.83
C LEU A 18 23.17 16.66 8.86
N VAL A 19 22.73 15.76 7.97
CA VAL A 19 23.22 14.38 7.97
C VAL A 19 24.66 14.31 7.49
N ARG A 20 25.55 13.99 8.43
CA ARG A 20 26.97 13.74 8.20
C ARG A 20 27.38 12.29 8.49
N ASN A 21 26.60 11.61 9.34
CA ASN A 21 26.88 10.24 9.81
C ASN A 21 25.70 9.30 9.51
N VAL A 22 25.98 7.99 9.38
CA VAL A 22 24.96 6.97 9.13
C VAL A 22 23.90 6.93 10.23
N VAL A 23 24.31 7.04 11.51
CA VAL A 23 23.37 7.03 12.65
C VAL A 23 22.37 8.18 12.55
N THR A 24 22.83 9.39 12.22
CA THR A 24 21.94 10.55 12.04
C THR A 24 20.98 10.37 10.87
N ALA A 25 21.43 9.72 9.78
CA ALA A 25 20.57 9.39 8.64
C ALA A 25 19.47 8.41 9.03
N VAL A 26 19.82 7.32 9.74
CA VAL A 26 18.88 6.29 10.18
C VAL A 26 17.85 6.87 11.13
N LEU A 27 18.26 7.67 12.12
CA LEU A 27 17.33 8.32 13.05
C LEU A 27 16.37 9.26 12.31
N ALA A 28 16.87 10.09 11.39
CA ALA A 28 16.02 10.97 10.59
C ALA A 28 15.03 10.20 9.71
N LEU A 29 15.46 9.08 9.10
CA LEU A 29 14.60 8.20 8.31
C LEU A 29 13.52 7.52 9.16
N ILE A 30 13.84 7.11 10.40
CA ILE A 30 12.85 6.55 11.33
C ILE A 30 11.78 7.60 11.66
N PHE A 31 12.19 8.81 12.03
CA PHE A 31 11.25 9.91 12.32
C PHE A 31 10.40 10.26 11.10
N LEU A 32 11.01 10.28 9.91
CA LEU A 32 10.31 10.50 8.66
C LEU A 32 9.27 9.42 8.39
N ALA A 33 9.62 8.14 8.55
CA ALA A 33 8.74 7.00 8.34
C ALA A 33 7.55 7.00 9.31
N VAL A 34 7.80 7.23 10.59
CA VAL A 34 6.74 7.33 11.61
C VAL A 34 5.78 8.49 11.27
N SER A 35 6.33 9.66 10.99
CA SER A 35 5.52 10.86 10.69
C SER A 35 4.71 10.68 9.39
N ALA A 36 5.27 9.99 8.40
CA ALA A 36 4.56 9.65 7.17
C ALA A 36 3.40 8.68 7.39
N ALA A 37 3.60 7.65 8.20
CA ALA A 37 2.56 6.69 8.53
C ALA A 37 1.38 7.35 9.27
N PHE A 38 1.64 8.28 10.20
CA PHE A 38 0.57 9.03 10.86
C PHE A 38 -0.14 9.99 9.89
N THR A 39 0.61 10.69 9.05
CA THR A 39 0.01 11.66 8.12
C THR A 39 -0.89 10.97 7.09
N SER A 40 -0.47 9.83 6.54
CA SER A 40 -1.27 9.06 5.58
C SER A 40 -2.51 8.45 6.22
N SER A 41 -2.38 7.83 7.40
CA SER A 41 -3.51 7.23 8.11
C SER A 41 -4.55 8.28 8.55
N MET A 42 -4.12 9.47 8.97
CA MET A 42 -5.03 10.57 9.27
C MET A 42 -5.79 11.07 8.04
N ALA A 43 -5.12 11.19 6.88
CA ALA A 43 -5.76 11.61 5.64
C ALA A 43 -6.82 10.60 5.18
N GLU A 44 -6.52 9.30 5.27
CA GLU A 44 -7.46 8.21 4.97
C GLU A 44 -8.65 8.21 5.94
N ALA A 45 -8.40 8.33 7.24
CA ALA A 45 -9.45 8.37 8.26
C ALA A 45 -10.41 9.55 8.07
N LEU A 46 -9.88 10.75 7.79
CA LEU A 46 -10.67 11.94 7.50
C LEU A 46 -11.54 11.72 6.25
N CYS A 47 -11.00 11.12 5.20
CA CYS A 47 -11.75 10.83 3.98
C CYS A 47 -12.90 9.84 4.24
N VAL A 48 -12.65 8.81 5.05
CA VAL A 48 -13.68 7.85 5.48
C VAL A 48 -14.78 8.57 6.28
N GLU A 49 -14.41 9.42 7.23
CA GLU A 49 -15.36 10.16 8.07
C GLU A 49 -16.25 11.11 7.25
N LEU A 50 -15.66 11.84 6.31
CA LEU A 50 -16.39 12.70 5.37
C LEU A 50 -17.34 11.89 4.48
N SER A 51 -16.91 10.69 4.04
CA SER A 51 -17.76 9.79 3.27
C SER A 51 -18.93 9.23 4.10
N ALA A 52 -18.72 8.99 5.39
CA ALA A 52 -19.77 8.50 6.28
C ALA A 52 -20.91 9.53 6.41
N HIS A 53 -20.58 10.82 6.53
CA HIS A 53 -21.52 11.94 6.70
C HIS A 53 -21.94 12.62 5.38
N ALA A 54 -21.70 11.98 4.24
CA ALA A 54 -21.97 12.56 2.93
C ALA A 54 -23.48 12.83 2.69
N SER A 55 -23.81 14.03 2.21
CA SER A 55 -25.18 14.50 1.93
C SER A 55 -25.61 14.21 0.48
N ALA A 56 -26.90 14.35 0.15
CA ALA A 56 -27.49 13.97 -1.15
C ALA A 56 -26.81 14.53 -2.43
N LYS A 57 -25.99 15.60 -2.34
CA LYS A 57 -25.23 16.17 -3.47
C LYS A 57 -23.87 15.54 -3.73
N LEU A 58 -23.21 14.94 -2.74
CA LEU A 58 -21.95 14.21 -2.89
C LEU A 58 -22.13 12.81 -2.31
N THR A 59 -22.00 11.77 -3.12
CA THR A 59 -22.08 10.39 -2.61
C THR A 59 -20.80 10.03 -1.86
N ALA A 60 -20.93 9.22 -0.81
CA ALA A 60 -19.78 8.68 -0.06
C ALA A 60 -18.74 8.03 -0.99
N GLU A 61 -19.23 7.31 -2.00
CA GLU A 61 -18.44 6.64 -3.03
C GLU A 61 -17.62 7.64 -3.85
N SER A 62 -18.20 8.79 -4.22
CA SER A 62 -17.49 9.81 -5.01
C SER A 62 -16.31 10.42 -4.25
N ILE A 63 -16.43 10.63 -2.93
CA ILE A 63 -15.39 11.18 -2.08
C ILE A 63 -14.20 10.21 -1.98
N MET A 64 -14.47 8.95 -1.62
CA MET A 64 -13.43 7.93 -1.47
C MET A 64 -12.75 7.60 -2.80
N SER A 65 -13.54 7.50 -3.89
CA SER A 65 -13.00 7.27 -5.22
C SER A 65 -12.08 8.41 -5.68
N LEU A 66 -12.49 9.67 -5.46
CA LEU A 66 -11.67 10.83 -5.80
C LEU A 66 -10.36 10.86 -5.00
N PHE A 67 -10.42 10.54 -3.70
CA PHE A 67 -9.24 10.46 -2.85
C PHE A 67 -8.26 9.38 -3.31
N VAL A 68 -8.74 8.16 -3.54
CA VAL A 68 -7.90 7.03 -3.99
C VAL A 68 -7.29 7.32 -5.36
N THR A 69 -8.08 7.89 -6.29
CA THR A 69 -7.60 8.26 -7.63
C THR A 69 -6.54 9.37 -7.56
N SER A 70 -6.74 10.39 -6.71
CA SER A 70 -5.77 11.46 -6.50
C SER A 70 -4.46 10.93 -5.90
N LYS A 71 -4.55 10.02 -4.93
CA LYS A 71 -3.39 9.35 -4.32
C LYS A 71 -2.64 8.51 -5.35
N ALA A 72 -3.34 7.74 -6.18
CA ALA A 72 -2.74 6.94 -7.24
C ALA A 72 -2.00 7.83 -8.26
N PHE A 73 -2.62 8.92 -8.71
CA PHE A 73 -2.00 9.87 -9.62
C PHE A 73 -0.74 10.50 -9.03
N GLY A 74 -0.79 10.94 -7.76
CA GLY A 74 0.38 11.48 -7.06
C GLY A 74 1.52 10.47 -6.93
N ASN A 75 1.21 9.21 -6.63
CA ASN A 75 2.19 8.13 -6.56
C ASN A 75 2.86 7.88 -7.92
N LEU A 76 2.09 7.83 -9.01
CA LEU A 76 2.63 7.64 -10.36
C LEU A 76 3.54 8.80 -10.79
N LEU A 77 3.09 10.04 -10.56
CA LEU A 77 3.85 11.24 -10.89
C LEU A 77 5.18 11.29 -10.12
N THR A 78 5.13 10.95 -8.83
CA THR A 78 6.32 10.91 -7.97
C THR A 78 7.26 9.77 -8.35
N ALA A 79 6.74 8.59 -8.69
CA ALA A 79 7.55 7.44 -9.11
C ALA A 79 8.41 7.76 -10.33
N TYR A 80 7.82 8.39 -11.36
CA TYR A 80 8.55 8.79 -12.56
C TYR A 80 9.54 9.94 -12.28
N SER A 81 9.07 11.00 -11.63
CA SER A 81 9.88 12.21 -11.39
C SER A 81 11.05 11.92 -10.44
N SER A 82 10.87 11.04 -9.45
CA SER A 82 11.92 10.69 -8.49
C SER A 82 13.10 9.97 -9.12
N GLY A 83 12.85 9.09 -10.11
CA GLY A 83 13.92 8.39 -10.83
C GLY A 83 14.83 9.36 -11.58
N GLN A 84 14.23 10.31 -12.31
CA GLN A 84 14.98 11.35 -13.03
C GLN A 84 15.71 12.30 -12.08
N LEU A 85 15.05 12.72 -11.00
CA LEU A 85 15.63 13.69 -10.08
C LEU A 85 16.88 13.14 -9.38
N ILE A 86 16.90 11.84 -9.05
CA ILE A 86 18.05 11.17 -8.43
C ILE A 86 19.22 11.03 -9.42
N GLU A 87 18.95 10.92 -10.72
CA GLU A 87 19.99 10.79 -11.75
C GLU A 87 20.73 12.11 -12.01
N TYR A 88 20.01 13.23 -12.07
CA TYR A 88 20.58 14.53 -12.43
C TYR A 88 20.88 15.45 -11.25
N THR A 89 20.44 15.12 -10.03
CA THR A 89 20.54 16.01 -8.87
C THR A 89 21.24 15.31 -7.70
N SER A 90 21.95 16.08 -6.87
CA SER A 90 22.51 15.56 -5.62
C SER A 90 21.42 15.09 -4.66
N LYS A 91 21.72 14.06 -3.85
CA LYS A 91 20.79 13.47 -2.86
C LYS A 91 20.23 14.53 -1.88
N GLN A 92 21.03 15.51 -1.50
CA GLN A 92 20.65 16.60 -0.59
C GLN A 92 19.58 17.50 -1.23
N ASN A 93 19.77 17.87 -2.50
CA ASN A 93 18.80 18.65 -3.24
C ASN A 93 17.50 17.87 -3.49
N VAL A 94 17.58 16.55 -3.70
CA VAL A 94 16.40 15.67 -3.78
C VAL A 94 15.58 15.76 -2.49
N PHE A 95 16.22 15.65 -1.32
CA PHE A 95 15.52 15.79 -0.04
C PHE A 95 14.93 17.20 0.16
N LEU A 96 15.65 18.24 -0.26
CA LEU A 96 15.17 19.63 -0.20
C LEU A 96 13.92 19.84 -1.06
N ILE A 97 13.94 19.38 -2.31
CA ILE A 97 12.78 19.44 -3.21
C ILE A 97 11.62 18.63 -2.64
N THR A 98 11.89 17.45 -2.10
CA THR A 98 10.86 16.56 -1.52
C THR A 98 10.21 17.18 -0.27
N SER A 99 10.93 18.00 0.49
CA SER A 99 10.39 18.71 1.66
C SER A 99 9.25 19.67 1.33
N ALA A 100 9.14 20.12 0.06
CA ALA A 100 8.04 20.98 -0.38
C ALA A 100 6.67 20.26 -0.32
N PHE A 101 6.61 18.94 -0.53
CA PHE A 101 5.33 18.22 -0.50
C PHE A 101 4.70 18.19 0.91
N PRO A 102 5.42 17.84 2.00
CA PRO A 102 4.86 17.97 3.34
C PRO A 102 4.54 19.42 3.74
N VAL A 103 5.24 20.43 3.21
CA VAL A 103 4.85 21.84 3.42
C VAL A 103 3.46 22.11 2.85
N LEU A 104 3.14 21.61 1.64
CA LEU A 104 1.80 21.73 1.07
C LEU A 104 0.75 21.06 1.96
N ILE A 105 1.07 19.92 2.58
CA ILE A 105 0.18 19.24 3.54
C ILE A 105 -0.06 20.12 4.77
N VAL A 106 0.99 20.78 5.31
CA VAL A 106 0.85 21.72 6.44
C VAL A 106 -0.05 22.90 6.07
N VAL A 107 0.15 23.50 4.89
CA VAL A 107 -0.68 24.61 4.40
C VAL A 107 -2.13 24.17 4.22
N ALA A 108 -2.37 23.01 3.61
CA ALA A 108 -3.71 22.46 3.46
C ALA A 108 -4.38 22.19 4.82
N ALA A 109 -3.63 21.66 5.79
CA ALA A 109 -4.11 21.43 7.15
C ALA A 109 -4.45 22.72 7.90
N LEU A 110 -3.76 23.84 7.60
CA LEU A 110 -4.10 25.16 8.14
C LEU A 110 -5.37 25.75 7.53
N MET A 111 -5.66 25.45 6.26
CA MET A 111 -6.86 25.93 5.58
C MET A 111 -8.11 25.09 5.90
N MET A 112 -7.92 23.85 6.38
CA MET A 112 -9.02 23.02 6.85
C MET A 112 -9.67 23.64 8.09
N ARG A 113 -10.96 23.98 7.97
CA ARG A 113 -11.79 24.30 9.15
C ARG A 113 -12.25 23.00 9.79
N GLU A 114 -11.89 22.81 11.05
CA GLU A 114 -12.41 21.73 11.88
C GLU A 114 -13.91 21.96 12.12
N VAL A 115 -14.72 20.96 11.80
CA VAL A 115 -16.15 20.96 12.14
C VAL A 115 -16.26 20.48 13.59
N THR A 116 -16.37 21.41 14.53
CA THR A 116 -16.47 21.13 15.97
C THR A 116 -17.81 20.54 16.43
N THR A 117 -18.78 20.35 15.52
CA THR A 117 -20.08 19.78 15.86
C THR A 117 -20.03 18.27 15.89
N LEU A 118 -19.33 17.70 16.89
CA LEU A 118 -19.56 16.31 17.27
C LEU A 118 -20.97 16.21 17.85
N PRO A 119 -21.84 15.28 17.39
CA PRO A 119 -23.12 15.05 18.04
C PRO A 119 -22.86 14.61 19.49
N ALA A 120 -23.60 15.17 20.46
CA ALA A 120 -23.41 14.95 21.89
C ALA A 120 -23.41 13.47 22.33
N GLN A 121 -23.90 12.55 21.49
CA GLN A 121 -23.82 11.09 21.69
C GLN A 121 -22.40 10.52 21.50
N MET A 122 -21.59 11.07 20.59
CA MET A 122 -20.22 10.59 20.32
C MET A 122 -19.23 11.09 21.39
N GLN A 123 -19.55 12.23 22.01
CA GLN A 123 -18.79 12.86 23.09
C GLN A 123 -18.83 12.08 24.42
N ARG A 124 -19.74 11.09 24.54
CA ARG A 124 -19.95 10.30 25.75
C ARG A 124 -19.24 8.95 25.77
N GLN A 125 -18.70 8.50 24.63
CA GLN A 125 -17.93 7.25 24.59
C GLN A 125 -16.47 7.53 24.92
N THR A 126 -15.99 6.91 26.00
CA THR A 126 -14.57 6.97 26.38
C THR A 126 -13.75 6.19 25.35
N ALA A 127 -12.51 6.61 25.07
CA ALA A 127 -11.59 5.88 24.18
C ALA A 127 -11.49 4.38 24.54
N TRP A 128 -11.61 4.05 25.83
CA TRP A 128 -11.68 2.68 26.35
C TRP A 128 -12.88 1.87 25.85
N GLN A 129 -14.05 2.50 25.69
CA GLN A 129 -15.25 1.83 25.17
C GLN A 129 -15.10 1.52 23.68
N GLN A 130 -14.51 2.44 22.90
CA GLN A 130 -14.17 2.19 21.50
C GLN A 130 -13.15 1.06 21.36
N LEU A 131 -12.12 1.04 22.22
CA LEU A 131 -11.12 -0.03 22.26
C LEU A 131 -11.75 -1.38 22.60
N ARG A 132 -12.75 -1.40 23.49
CA ARG A 132 -13.50 -2.61 23.83
C ARG A 132 -14.36 -3.12 22.68
N HIS A 133 -15.06 -2.25 21.97
CA HIS A 133 -15.83 -2.63 20.77
C HIS A 133 -14.94 -3.19 19.66
N VAL A 134 -13.75 -2.61 19.48
CA VAL A 134 -12.73 -3.13 18.57
C VAL A 134 -12.24 -4.51 19.00
N TRP A 135 -11.95 -4.67 20.29
CA TRP A 135 -11.49 -5.94 20.85
C TRP A 135 -12.53 -7.05 20.70
N ASP A 136 -13.80 -6.73 20.98
CA ASP A 136 -14.91 -7.67 20.82
C ASP A 136 -15.14 -8.02 19.34
N PHE A 137 -14.94 -7.06 18.43
CA PHE A 137 -14.99 -7.31 16.99
C PHE A 137 -13.84 -8.23 16.54
N MET A 138 -12.60 -7.98 16.98
CA MET A 138 -11.44 -8.82 16.68
C MET A 138 -11.58 -10.27 17.14
N ARG A 139 -12.37 -10.50 18.20
CA ARG A 139 -12.70 -11.84 18.71
C ARG A 139 -13.80 -12.55 17.93
N GLN A 140 -14.42 -11.91 16.94
CA GLN A 140 -15.43 -12.55 16.13
C GLN A 140 -14.80 -13.65 15.26
N PRO A 141 -15.34 -14.88 15.27
CA PRO A 141 -14.78 -16.02 14.54
C PRO A 141 -14.81 -15.82 13.01
N LEU A 142 -15.56 -14.84 12.53
CA LEU A 142 -15.68 -14.52 11.11
C LEU A 142 -14.44 -13.79 10.56
N LEU A 143 -13.73 -13.01 11.38
CA LEU A 143 -12.57 -12.21 10.94
C LEU A 143 -11.25 -12.95 11.05
N LEU A 144 -11.14 -13.88 11.99
CA LEU A 144 -9.90 -14.60 12.24
C LEU A 144 -9.36 -15.30 10.98
N PRO A 145 -10.18 -15.99 10.15
CA PRO A 145 -9.71 -16.58 8.89
C PRO A 145 -9.20 -15.53 7.90
N THR A 146 -9.83 -14.34 7.84
CA THR A 146 -9.41 -13.23 6.97
C THR A 146 -8.06 -12.69 7.42
N ILE A 147 -7.87 -12.45 8.72
CA ILE A 147 -6.59 -11.98 9.28
C ILE A 147 -5.48 -13.00 9.04
N ILE A 148 -5.74 -14.28 9.30
CA ILE A 148 -4.77 -15.37 9.06
C ILE A 148 -4.41 -15.42 7.56
N TYR A 149 -5.40 -15.31 6.67
CA TYR A 149 -5.15 -15.30 5.24
C TYR A 149 -4.30 -14.09 4.81
N VAL A 150 -4.61 -12.87 5.29
CA VAL A 150 -3.80 -11.67 5.01
C VAL A 150 -2.35 -11.89 5.45
N VAL A 151 -2.15 -12.38 6.67
CA VAL A 151 -0.80 -12.59 7.22
C VAL A 151 -0.06 -13.69 6.47
N ALA A 152 -0.74 -14.78 6.12
CA ALA A 152 -0.13 -15.85 5.33
C ALA A 152 0.26 -15.38 3.92
N TYR A 153 -0.59 -14.56 3.29
CA TYR A 153 -0.33 -14.02 1.96
C TYR A 153 0.77 -12.95 1.97
N MET A 154 0.76 -12.03 2.93
CA MET A 154 1.74 -10.95 3.05
C MET A 154 3.04 -11.36 3.75
N GLY A 155 3.05 -12.47 4.48
CA GLY A 155 4.16 -12.91 5.33
C GLY A 155 5.15 -13.85 4.65
N GLY A 156 4.91 -14.27 3.40
CA GLY A 156 5.87 -15.08 2.65
C GLY A 156 7.19 -14.32 2.43
N PRO A 157 8.34 -15.01 2.36
CA PRO A 157 9.63 -14.35 2.14
C PRO A 157 9.64 -13.64 0.78
N ASP A 158 9.93 -12.35 0.82
CA ASP A 158 10.08 -11.45 -0.32
C ASP A 158 11.54 -11.45 -0.84
N TYR A 159 11.74 -11.09 -2.11
CA TYR A 159 13.03 -11.02 -2.79
C TYR A 159 13.32 -9.64 -3.38
N ASP A 160 12.44 -8.65 -3.19
CA ASP A 160 12.55 -7.31 -3.77
C ASP A 160 13.88 -6.61 -3.46
N ASP A 161 14.34 -6.65 -2.20
CA ASP A 161 15.59 -6.00 -1.79
C ASP A 161 16.82 -6.63 -2.46
N ALA A 162 16.84 -7.97 -2.61
CA ALA A 162 17.92 -8.68 -3.29
C ALA A 162 17.90 -8.41 -4.80
N LEU A 163 16.72 -8.43 -5.43
CA LEU A 163 16.57 -8.07 -6.84
C LEU A 163 16.95 -6.62 -7.11
N PHE A 164 16.70 -5.70 -6.19
CA PHE A 164 17.12 -4.31 -6.32
C PHE A 164 18.66 -4.20 -6.44
N PHE A 165 19.41 -4.93 -5.61
CA PHE A 165 20.87 -5.00 -5.74
C PHE A 165 21.31 -5.69 -7.04
N PHE A 166 20.59 -6.72 -7.49
CA PHE A 166 20.85 -7.34 -8.78
C PHE A 166 20.65 -6.37 -9.95
N PHE A 167 19.56 -5.60 -9.96
CA PHE A 167 19.27 -4.61 -10.99
C PHE A 167 20.32 -3.49 -11.04
N THR A 168 20.79 -3.04 -9.88
CA THR A 168 21.74 -1.93 -9.78
C THR A 168 23.19 -2.36 -9.99
N ASN A 169 23.64 -3.43 -9.32
CA ASN A 169 25.03 -3.84 -9.33
C ASN A 169 25.38 -4.81 -10.47
N ARG A 170 24.44 -5.67 -10.91
CA ARG A 170 24.69 -6.66 -11.96
C ARG A 170 24.21 -6.21 -13.34
N LEU A 171 22.96 -5.77 -13.44
CA LEU A 171 22.39 -5.30 -14.71
C LEU A 171 22.75 -3.84 -15.04
N GLY A 172 23.18 -3.06 -14.05
CA GLY A 172 23.63 -1.68 -14.26
C GLY A 172 22.49 -0.73 -14.64
N PHE A 173 21.25 -1.02 -14.23
CA PHE A 173 20.10 -0.19 -14.56
C PHE A 173 20.17 1.20 -13.93
N SER A 174 19.85 2.23 -14.72
CA SER A 174 19.86 3.61 -14.25
C SER A 174 18.70 3.91 -13.30
N PRO A 175 18.84 4.90 -12.39
CA PRO A 175 17.74 5.34 -11.52
C PRO A 175 16.48 5.75 -12.29
N THR A 176 16.63 6.32 -13.49
CA THR A 176 15.51 6.67 -14.37
C THR A 176 14.78 5.43 -14.89
N PHE A 177 15.49 4.36 -15.22
CA PHE A 177 14.86 3.10 -15.57
C PHE A 177 14.10 2.50 -14.38
N LEU A 178 14.71 2.48 -13.19
CA LEU A 178 14.05 2.02 -11.96
C LEU A 178 12.78 2.82 -11.63
N GLY A 179 12.80 4.15 -11.85
CA GLY A 179 11.63 5.01 -11.70
C GLY A 179 10.54 4.72 -12.74
N SER A 180 10.93 4.48 -13.99
CA SER A 180 10.03 4.12 -15.09
C SER A 180 9.37 2.76 -14.87
N MET A 181 10.10 1.79 -14.28
CA MET A 181 9.52 0.51 -13.87
C MET A 181 8.40 0.70 -12.85
N ARG A 182 8.65 1.47 -11.78
CA ARG A 182 7.63 1.77 -10.76
C ARG A 182 6.40 2.46 -11.35
N LEU A 183 6.58 3.36 -12.32
CA LEU A 183 5.47 3.97 -13.06
C LEU A 183 4.66 2.90 -13.80
N THR A 184 5.34 2.02 -14.54
CA THR A 184 4.71 0.98 -15.35
C THR A 184 3.94 0.00 -14.47
N TYR A 185 4.52 -0.42 -13.34
CA TYR A 185 3.88 -1.30 -12.37
C TYR A 185 2.65 -0.64 -11.75
N GLY A 186 2.74 0.64 -11.37
CA GLY A 186 1.59 1.38 -10.84
C GLY A 186 0.44 1.52 -11.85
N VAL A 187 0.76 1.73 -13.14
CA VAL A 187 -0.26 1.71 -14.22
C VAL A 187 -0.86 0.31 -14.36
N ALA A 188 -0.03 -0.73 -14.31
CA ALA A 188 -0.49 -2.12 -14.38
C ALA A 188 -1.38 -2.49 -13.19
N ALA A 189 -1.09 -2.01 -11.99
CA ALA A 189 -1.94 -2.16 -10.81
C ALA A 189 -3.34 -1.55 -11.04
N LEU A 190 -3.40 -0.32 -11.59
CA LEU A 190 -4.67 0.33 -11.93
C LEU A 190 -5.46 -0.44 -13.00
N ILE A 191 -4.77 -1.00 -14.01
CA ILE A 191 -5.38 -1.86 -15.01
C ILE A 191 -5.91 -3.15 -14.35
N GLY A 192 -5.16 -3.76 -13.44
CA GLY A 192 -5.57 -4.92 -12.66
C GLY A 192 -6.87 -4.65 -11.89
N VAL A 193 -6.94 -3.53 -11.17
CA VAL A 193 -8.17 -3.09 -10.50
C VAL A 193 -9.33 -2.91 -11.49
N GLY A 194 -9.08 -2.28 -12.64
CA GLY A 194 -10.08 -2.12 -13.70
C GLY A 194 -10.60 -3.45 -14.24
N ILE A 195 -9.71 -4.42 -14.49
CA ILE A 195 -10.07 -5.77 -14.93
C ILE A 195 -10.94 -6.46 -13.87
N TYR A 196 -10.57 -6.38 -12.58
CA TYR A 196 -11.38 -6.94 -11.50
C TYR A 196 -12.81 -6.38 -11.50
N GLN A 197 -12.94 -5.05 -11.65
CA GLN A 197 -14.25 -4.39 -11.70
C GLN A 197 -15.08 -4.84 -12.92
N LEU A 198 -14.44 -5.04 -14.07
CA LEU A 198 -15.10 -5.53 -15.29
C LEU A 198 -15.54 -6.99 -15.17
N VAL A 199 -14.65 -7.87 -14.68
CA VAL A 199 -14.89 -9.31 -14.54
C VAL A 199 -15.96 -9.60 -13.50
N THR A 200 -15.91 -8.89 -12.37
CA THR A 200 -16.91 -9.10 -11.31
C THR A 200 -18.28 -8.52 -11.66
N LYS A 201 -18.41 -7.70 -12.72
CA LYS A 201 -19.64 -6.94 -13.08
C LYS A 201 -20.37 -6.41 -11.83
N VAL A 202 -19.61 -6.06 -10.80
CA VAL A 202 -20.10 -5.26 -9.70
C VAL A 202 -19.75 -3.85 -10.12
N PRO A 203 -20.64 -3.11 -10.80
CA PRO A 203 -20.54 -1.67 -10.61
C PRO A 203 -20.69 -1.52 -9.09
N LEU A 204 -19.74 -0.86 -8.44
CA LEU A 204 -19.88 -0.37 -7.05
C LEU A 204 -21.04 0.65 -6.98
N LYS A 205 -22.17 0.39 -7.64
CA LYS A 205 -23.33 1.27 -7.78
C LYS A 205 -24.42 0.99 -6.76
N THR A 206 -24.26 -0.02 -5.92
CA THR A 206 -25.29 -0.33 -4.92
C THR A 206 -24.70 -1.11 -3.75
N VAL A 207 -23.82 -0.48 -2.98
CA VAL A 207 -23.88 -0.69 -1.52
C VAL A 207 -25.02 0.20 -1.01
N SER A 208 -26.26 -0.18 -1.38
CA SER A 208 -27.45 0.54 -0.94
C SER A 208 -27.59 0.39 0.57
N ARG A 209 -27.52 1.51 1.28
CA ARG A 209 -27.50 1.67 2.74
C ARG A 209 -28.78 1.20 3.48
N HIS A 210 -29.69 0.48 2.83
CA HIS A 210 -31.00 0.12 3.38
C HIS A 210 -31.37 -1.36 3.21
N THR A 211 -30.63 -2.26 3.85
CA THR A 211 -31.15 -3.60 4.17
C THR A 211 -31.22 -3.75 5.70
N PRO A 212 -32.42 -3.99 6.28
CA PRO A 212 -32.57 -4.26 7.70
C PRO A 212 -31.91 -5.60 8.09
N ARG A 213 -31.45 -5.64 9.34
CA ARG A 213 -30.33 -6.43 9.87
C ARG A 213 -30.70 -7.85 10.34
N ALA A 214 -31.79 -8.46 9.85
CA ALA A 214 -32.33 -9.68 10.47
C ALA A 214 -31.86 -11.01 9.83
N ASP A 215 -31.48 -11.06 8.54
CA ASP A 215 -31.26 -12.34 7.83
C ASP A 215 -29.81 -12.60 7.38
N LEU A 216 -28.83 -11.83 7.86
CA LEU A 216 -27.43 -11.92 7.40
C LEU A 216 -26.61 -13.08 8.00
N GLN A 217 -27.21 -14.00 8.77
CA GLN A 217 -26.53 -15.22 9.20
C GLN A 217 -26.56 -16.36 8.16
N HIS A 218 -27.38 -16.25 7.10
CA HIS A 218 -27.50 -17.29 6.07
C HIS A 218 -27.27 -16.81 4.64
N GLU A 219 -26.85 -15.56 4.43
CA GLU A 219 -26.49 -15.10 3.09
C GLU A 219 -25.11 -15.66 2.73
N LYS A 220 -25.13 -16.82 2.06
CA LYS A 220 -23.99 -17.41 1.33
C LYS A 220 -23.21 -16.27 0.67
N THR A 221 -21.98 -16.06 1.13
CA THR A 221 -20.96 -15.29 0.42
C THR A 221 -21.06 -15.61 -1.08
N PRO A 222 -21.09 -14.62 -1.99
CA PRO A 222 -21.14 -14.92 -3.41
C PRO A 222 -19.98 -15.88 -3.75
N PRO A 223 -20.26 -17.02 -4.42
CA PRO A 223 -19.27 -18.08 -4.68
C PRO A 223 -18.09 -17.63 -5.56
N CYS A 224 -18.20 -16.44 -6.17
CA CYS A 224 -17.21 -15.85 -7.05
C CYS A 224 -15.90 -15.48 -6.33
N ASP A 225 -15.89 -14.97 -5.09
CA ASP A 225 -14.66 -14.41 -4.51
C ASP A 225 -13.59 -15.47 -4.26
N LYS A 226 -13.98 -16.64 -3.74
CA LYS A 226 -13.04 -17.77 -3.54
C LYS A 226 -12.57 -18.37 -4.86
N GLN A 227 -13.46 -18.46 -5.85
CA GLN A 227 -13.10 -19.00 -7.17
C GLN A 227 -12.15 -18.05 -7.91
N ILE A 228 -12.42 -16.75 -7.91
CA ILE A 228 -11.53 -15.73 -8.49
C ILE A 228 -10.18 -15.76 -7.78
N LEU A 229 -10.16 -15.86 -6.46
CA LEU A 229 -8.92 -15.96 -5.70
C LEU A 229 -8.12 -17.22 -6.05
N THR A 230 -8.76 -18.39 -6.07
CA THR A 230 -8.10 -19.66 -6.44
C THR A 230 -7.58 -19.62 -7.87
N TRP A 231 -8.37 -19.14 -8.83
CA TRP A 231 -7.94 -19.01 -10.22
C TRP A 231 -6.83 -17.98 -10.39
N SER A 232 -6.89 -16.85 -9.67
CA SER A 232 -5.84 -15.84 -9.69
C SER A 232 -4.53 -16.38 -9.13
N ILE A 233 -4.58 -17.20 -8.07
CA ILE A 233 -3.40 -17.87 -7.52
C ILE A 233 -2.83 -18.84 -8.56
N LEU A 234 -3.65 -19.71 -9.14
CA LEU A 234 -3.21 -20.68 -10.15
C LEU A 234 -2.59 -20.02 -11.38
N VAL A 235 -3.20 -18.95 -11.89
CA VAL A 235 -2.69 -18.17 -13.04
C VAL A 235 -1.43 -17.39 -12.68
N SER A 236 -1.29 -16.93 -11.43
CA SER A 236 -0.12 -16.19 -10.98
C SER A 236 1.12 -17.04 -10.74
N LEU A 237 0.99 -18.36 -10.52
CA LEU A 237 2.13 -19.27 -10.31
C LEU A 237 3.23 -19.14 -11.39
N PRO A 238 2.94 -19.24 -12.70
CA PRO A 238 3.96 -19.05 -13.73
C PRO A 238 4.52 -17.62 -13.76
N ILE A 239 3.73 -16.63 -13.36
CA ILE A 239 4.14 -15.21 -13.33
C ILE A 239 5.15 -14.99 -12.20
N TYR A 240 4.93 -15.57 -11.01
CA TYR A 240 5.86 -15.55 -9.88
C TYR A 240 7.20 -16.25 -10.16
N MET A 241 7.30 -17.07 -11.21
CA MET A 241 8.56 -17.68 -11.64
C MET A 241 9.39 -16.77 -12.56
N LEU A 242 8.84 -15.65 -13.07
CA LEU A 242 9.54 -14.75 -13.99
C LEU A 242 10.85 -14.18 -13.42
N PRO A 243 10.94 -13.76 -12.14
CA PRO A 243 12.21 -13.29 -11.58
C PRO A 243 13.31 -14.35 -11.60
N ILE A 244 12.97 -15.63 -11.41
CA ILE A 244 13.93 -16.73 -11.51
C ILE A 244 14.43 -16.87 -12.94
N LEU A 245 13.54 -16.77 -13.93
CA LEU A 245 13.92 -16.80 -15.35
C LEU A 245 14.85 -15.63 -15.74
N LEU A 246 14.64 -14.45 -15.13
CA LEU A 246 15.51 -13.30 -15.31
C LEU A 246 16.90 -13.53 -14.68
N VAL A 247 16.95 -14.01 -13.44
CA VAL A 247 18.21 -14.26 -12.74
C VAL A 247 19.03 -15.34 -13.46
N LEU A 248 18.40 -16.41 -13.94
CA LEU A 248 19.06 -17.47 -14.73
C LEU A 248 19.50 -17.02 -16.14
N GLY A 249 19.18 -15.79 -16.56
CA GLY A 249 19.47 -15.28 -17.90
C GLY A 249 18.75 -16.03 -19.03
N LEU A 250 17.68 -16.76 -18.71
CA LEU A 250 16.88 -17.51 -19.70
C LEU A 250 16.18 -16.56 -20.68
N ASN A 251 15.78 -15.38 -20.22
CA ASN A 251 15.25 -14.31 -21.05
C ASN A 251 16.22 -13.90 -22.18
N SER A 252 17.51 -13.76 -21.86
CA SER A 252 18.56 -13.42 -22.84
C SER A 252 18.78 -14.55 -23.85
N ARG A 253 18.64 -15.83 -23.43
CA ARG A 253 18.71 -16.98 -24.35
C ARG A 253 17.55 -17.05 -25.33
N ILE A 254 16.38 -16.53 -24.94
CA ILE A 254 15.18 -16.41 -25.80
C ILE A 254 15.27 -15.14 -26.70
N GLY A 255 16.28 -14.29 -26.49
CA GLY A 255 16.49 -13.06 -27.27
C GLY A 255 15.68 -11.86 -26.76
N ILE A 256 15.14 -11.93 -25.54
CA ILE A 256 14.39 -10.82 -24.92
C ILE A 256 15.37 -10.01 -24.07
N SER A 257 15.36 -8.67 -24.21
CA SER A 257 16.21 -7.81 -23.39
C SER A 257 15.79 -7.84 -21.92
N ASN A 258 16.74 -7.59 -21.01
CA ASN A 258 16.47 -7.59 -19.58
C ASN A 258 15.44 -6.52 -19.20
N GLU A 259 15.47 -5.36 -19.86
CA GLU A 259 14.55 -4.25 -19.65
C GLU A 259 13.13 -4.61 -20.07
N ALA A 260 12.95 -5.17 -21.27
CA ALA A 260 11.63 -5.53 -21.79
C ALA A 260 11.01 -6.68 -20.97
N PHE A 261 11.83 -7.66 -20.58
CA PHE A 261 11.39 -8.76 -19.73
C PHE A 261 10.96 -8.27 -18.34
N LEU A 262 11.72 -7.37 -17.73
CA LEU A 262 11.42 -6.85 -16.40
C LEU A 262 10.19 -5.92 -16.42
N LEU A 263 10.07 -5.04 -17.42
CA LEU A 263 8.90 -4.16 -17.58
C LEU A 263 7.62 -4.97 -17.77
N SER A 264 7.64 -5.99 -18.62
CA SER A 264 6.46 -6.82 -18.87
C SER A 264 6.14 -7.76 -17.71
N GLY A 265 7.13 -8.50 -17.22
CA GLY A 265 6.96 -9.47 -16.15
C GLY A 265 6.61 -8.84 -14.80
N GLY A 266 7.29 -7.75 -14.43
CA GLY A 266 6.98 -7.01 -13.20
C GLY A 266 5.62 -6.33 -13.24
N SER A 267 5.17 -5.85 -14.41
CA SER A 267 3.81 -5.31 -14.55
C SER A 267 2.73 -6.38 -14.34
N LEU A 268 2.96 -7.59 -14.84
CA LEU A 268 2.06 -8.72 -14.62
C LEU A 268 2.04 -9.14 -13.15
N LEU A 269 3.21 -9.17 -12.49
CA LEU A 269 3.31 -9.43 -11.05
C LEU A 269 2.50 -8.42 -10.24
N GLU A 270 2.70 -7.12 -10.48
CA GLU A 270 2.00 -6.07 -9.76
C GLU A 270 0.48 -6.12 -9.99
N ALA A 271 0.05 -6.30 -11.25
CA ALA A 271 -1.37 -6.41 -11.56
C ALA A 271 -2.03 -7.62 -10.88
N THR A 272 -1.33 -8.78 -10.84
CA THR A 272 -1.86 -9.98 -10.19
C THR A 272 -1.87 -9.89 -8.68
N ALA A 273 -0.88 -9.25 -8.07
CA ALA A 273 -0.86 -8.98 -6.63
C ALA A 273 -2.06 -8.11 -6.20
N GLU A 274 -2.35 -7.05 -6.97
CA GLU A 274 -3.49 -6.18 -6.66
C GLU A 274 -4.84 -6.88 -6.88
N LEU A 275 -4.94 -7.76 -7.88
CA LEU A 275 -6.11 -8.62 -8.10
C LEU A 275 -6.36 -9.58 -6.93
N GLN A 276 -5.31 -10.08 -6.28
CA GLN A 276 -5.41 -11.04 -5.16
C GLN A 276 -5.80 -10.35 -3.85
N ILE A 277 -5.35 -9.11 -3.62
CA ILE A 277 -5.62 -8.39 -2.38
C ILE A 277 -6.99 -7.70 -2.35
N LEU A 278 -7.50 -7.27 -3.51
CA LEU A 278 -8.73 -6.48 -3.59
C LEU A 278 -9.99 -7.21 -3.06
N PRO A 279 -10.24 -8.50 -3.36
CA PRO A 279 -11.38 -9.24 -2.80
C PRO A 279 -11.36 -9.28 -1.27
N LEU A 280 -10.17 -9.38 -0.69
CA LEU A 280 -9.96 -9.45 0.76
C LEU A 280 -10.33 -8.14 1.45
N ILE A 281 -9.96 -7.02 0.83
CA ILE A 281 -10.31 -5.67 1.30
C ILE A 281 -11.83 -5.47 1.17
N VAL A 282 -12.43 -5.82 0.03
CA VAL A 282 -13.88 -5.70 -0.21
C VAL A 282 -14.67 -6.56 0.78
N TYR A 283 -14.25 -7.80 1.02
CA TYR A 283 -14.86 -8.68 2.00
C TYR A 283 -14.82 -8.08 3.41
N SER A 284 -13.67 -7.54 3.81
CA SER A 284 -13.52 -6.92 5.12
C SER A 284 -14.46 -5.73 5.31
N CYS A 285 -14.59 -4.88 4.29
CA CYS A 285 -15.55 -3.77 4.30
C CYS A 285 -17.01 -4.22 4.45
N LYS A 286 -17.39 -5.37 3.88
CA LYS A 286 -18.77 -5.92 4.00
C LYS A 286 -19.06 -6.45 5.41
N VAL A 287 -18.04 -6.93 6.11
CA VAL A 287 -18.17 -7.51 7.47
C VAL A 287 -18.08 -6.43 8.56
N CYS A 288 -17.60 -5.22 8.23
CA CYS A 288 -17.48 -4.11 9.18
C CYS A 288 -18.84 -3.71 9.81
N PRO A 289 -18.94 -3.65 11.14
CA PRO A 289 -20.14 -3.17 11.82
C PRO A 289 -20.23 -1.65 11.71
N LYS A 290 -21.48 -1.17 11.53
CA LYS A 290 -21.78 0.25 11.38
C LYS A 290 -21.29 1.06 12.58
N GLY A 291 -20.55 2.14 12.32
CA GLY A 291 -20.06 3.09 13.32
C GLY A 291 -18.62 2.88 13.77
N ILE A 292 -17.97 1.78 13.38
CA ILE A 292 -16.53 1.55 13.62
C ILE A 292 -15.77 1.11 12.35
N GLU A 293 -16.33 1.34 11.15
CA GLU A 293 -15.75 0.89 9.89
C GLU A 293 -14.31 1.42 9.68
N GLY A 294 -14.06 2.68 10.04
CA GLY A 294 -12.74 3.31 9.94
C GLY A 294 -11.70 2.62 10.83
N THR A 295 -12.07 2.24 12.05
CA THR A 295 -11.16 1.56 12.98
C THR A 295 -10.88 0.13 12.53
N VAL A 296 -11.89 -0.59 12.01
CA VAL A 296 -11.71 -1.94 11.45
C VAL A 296 -10.81 -1.91 10.23
N PHE A 297 -11.03 -0.96 9.31
CA PHE A 297 -10.18 -0.78 8.14
C PHE A 297 -8.72 -0.50 8.55
N ALA A 298 -8.51 0.38 9.53
CA ALA A 298 -7.18 0.68 10.06
C ALA A 298 -6.47 -0.56 10.64
N ILE A 299 -7.21 -1.44 11.33
CA ILE A 299 -6.65 -2.69 11.86
C ILE A 299 -6.28 -3.65 10.74
N LEU A 300 -7.14 -3.82 9.73
CA LEU A 300 -6.84 -4.68 8.58
C LEU A 300 -5.59 -4.21 7.83
N MET A 301 -5.47 -2.90 7.61
CA MET A 301 -4.28 -2.31 7.00
C MET A 301 -3.04 -2.47 7.88
N SER A 302 -3.20 -2.40 9.21
CA SER A 302 -2.12 -2.65 10.17
C SER A 302 -1.66 -4.12 10.12
N VAL A 303 -2.59 -5.07 10.03
CA VAL A 303 -2.30 -6.50 9.87
C VAL A 303 -1.54 -6.75 8.57
N ARG A 304 -1.97 -6.14 7.45
CA ARG A 304 -1.27 -6.22 6.16
C ARG A 304 0.18 -5.72 6.29
N ASN A 305 0.37 -4.55 6.89
CA ASN A 305 1.70 -3.98 7.09
C ASN A 305 2.55 -4.86 8.00
N ALA A 306 1.99 -5.41 9.09
CA ALA A 306 2.69 -6.34 9.96
C ALA A 306 3.14 -7.62 9.22
N GLY A 307 2.30 -8.15 8.32
CA GLY A 307 2.67 -9.24 7.42
C GLY A 307 3.86 -8.88 6.53
N ALA A 308 3.84 -7.70 5.90
CA ALA A 308 4.96 -7.23 5.08
C ALA A 308 6.26 -7.02 5.90
N LEU A 309 6.17 -6.56 7.15
CA LEU A 309 7.34 -6.49 8.04
C LEU A 309 7.88 -7.90 8.37
N LEU A 310 6.98 -8.86 8.65
CA LEU A 310 7.37 -10.25 8.91
C LEU A 310 8.06 -10.85 7.68
N SER A 311 7.50 -10.62 6.49
CA SER A 311 8.11 -11.02 5.22
C SER A 311 9.54 -10.49 5.09
N LYS A 312 9.74 -9.17 5.26
CA LYS A 312 11.09 -8.56 5.21
C LYS A 312 12.06 -9.12 6.24
N ALA A 313 11.59 -9.39 7.46
CA ALA A 313 12.42 -10.00 8.49
C ALA A 313 12.83 -11.43 8.10
N MET A 314 11.90 -12.23 7.56
CA MET A 314 12.19 -13.57 7.05
C MET A 314 13.15 -13.53 5.87
N SER A 315 12.94 -12.63 4.90
CA SER A 315 13.82 -12.43 3.75
C SER A 315 15.23 -12.09 4.19
N SER A 316 15.39 -11.07 5.04
CA SER A 316 16.70 -10.68 5.56
C SER A 316 17.39 -11.83 6.28
N PHE A 317 16.64 -12.65 7.03
CA PHE A 317 17.17 -13.83 7.70
C PHE A 317 17.66 -14.90 6.71
N PHE A 318 16.87 -15.22 5.67
CA PHE A 318 17.26 -16.19 4.65
C PHE A 318 18.44 -15.71 3.80
N THR A 319 18.43 -14.44 3.39
CA THR A 319 19.56 -13.82 2.67
C THR A 319 20.85 -13.92 3.48
N TYR A 320 20.77 -13.68 4.79
CA TYR A 320 21.90 -13.83 5.70
C TYR A 320 22.36 -15.29 5.83
N GLN A 321 21.43 -16.24 6.00
CA GLN A 321 21.77 -17.67 6.11
C GLN A 321 22.38 -18.25 4.83
N LEU A 322 21.91 -17.81 3.66
CA LEU A 322 22.41 -18.24 2.36
C LEU A 322 23.70 -17.52 1.95
N GLY A 323 24.19 -16.57 2.74
CA GLY A 323 25.42 -15.83 2.45
C GLY A 323 25.30 -14.89 1.24
N ILE A 324 24.10 -14.53 0.82
CA ILE A 324 23.87 -13.65 -0.33
C ILE A 324 24.30 -12.23 0.06
N THR A 325 25.33 -11.70 -0.62
CA THR A 325 25.80 -10.33 -0.39
C THR A 325 25.44 -9.43 -1.57
N ALA A 326 25.49 -8.11 -1.37
CA ALA A 326 25.20 -7.14 -2.43
C ALA A 326 26.19 -7.20 -3.61
N THR A 327 27.34 -7.86 -3.44
CA THR A 327 28.45 -7.90 -4.41
C THR A 327 28.82 -9.30 -4.88
N ASP A 328 28.45 -10.34 -4.12
CA ASP A 328 28.73 -11.72 -4.47
C ASP A 328 27.51 -12.36 -5.11
N PHE A 329 27.57 -12.50 -6.43
CA PHE A 329 26.57 -13.17 -7.25
C PHE A 329 27.06 -14.56 -7.72
N THR A 330 28.09 -15.13 -7.08
CA THR A 330 28.76 -16.35 -7.57
C THR A 330 28.19 -17.66 -7.02
N SER A 331 27.30 -17.61 -6.03
CA SER A 331 26.53 -18.77 -5.55
C SER A 331 25.31 -19.04 -6.44
N GLU A 332 25.55 -19.16 -7.75
CA GLU A 332 24.62 -19.73 -8.75
C GLU A 332 24.88 -21.23 -8.94
#